data_AF-A0A7R9LBA7-F1
#
_entry.id   AF-A0A7R9LBA7-F1
#
_cell.length_a   1.000
_cell.length_b   1.000
_cell.length_c   1.000
_cell.angle_alpha   90.00
_cell.angle_beta   90.00
_cell.angle_gamma   90.00
#
_symmetry.space_group_name_H-M   'P 1'
#
loop_
_entity.id
_entity.type
_entity.pdbx_description
1 polymer ?
#
loop_
_entity_poly.entity_id
_entity_poly.type
_entity_poly.pdbx_seq_one_letter_code
_entity_poly.pdbx_strand_id
1 'polypeptide(L)'
;MVVQNKRPGSDRMGRLKPVVIINDPMALNRHFLGQNSWDKLTFCCLTSIKLGMFAQGRSQGGQFINKHTKTMTFTRIVNAIVSDITSQMVAKEGIDRPFIPKGYLFDMILNIISLTTFNQKLEPDDLNKFKYLATAYSHEMGGTHIVYEFIPYIRFLMSDPLMKYRHNYNQCFDYTLDVLKAHKNTYDGSVCRDFCDAFIGAQRKAEAECRPGVVQWLTDQNIVATVIDLIFAGTETTYATLQWMDWQRKMRVEIDDVLADRVVTLADRRRMHCVQAFIAETLRYRTAAPVGSPR
;
A
#
# COMPACT_ATOMS: atom_id res chain seq x y z
N MET A 1 -0.66 -6.78 29.76
CA MET A 1 -0.06 -8.08 30.13
C MET A 1 -1.20 -9.00 30.58
N VAL A 2 -1.66 -9.90 29.71
CA VAL A 2 -2.49 -11.04 30.12
C VAL A 2 -1.81 -12.26 29.53
N VAL A 3 -1.01 -12.92 30.36
CA VAL A 3 -0.44 -14.23 30.08
C VAL A 3 -1.50 -15.23 30.46
N GLN A 4 -2.06 -15.96 29.49
CA GLN A 4 -2.76 -17.21 29.78
C GLN A 4 -2.10 -18.36 29.02
N ASN A 5 -1.63 -19.32 29.82
CA ASN A 5 -1.06 -20.60 29.40
C ASN A 5 -2.00 -21.32 28.42
N LYS A 6 -1.52 -21.59 27.20
CA LYS A 6 -2.16 -22.55 26.28
C LYS A 6 -2.04 -23.96 26.87
N ARG A 7 -3.17 -24.62 27.13
CA ARG A 7 -3.23 -26.09 27.08
C ARG A 7 -3.62 -26.49 25.65
N PRO A 8 -2.94 -27.48 25.03
CA PRO A 8 -3.29 -27.93 23.69
C PRO A 8 -4.49 -28.89 23.75
N GLY A 9 -5.46 -28.73 22.85
CA GLY A 9 -6.46 -29.79 22.57
C GLY A 9 -7.94 -29.49 22.77
N SER A 10 -8.45 -28.29 22.50
CA SER A 10 -9.92 -28.14 22.33
C SER A 10 -10.30 -27.04 21.34
N ASP A 11 -10.42 -27.40 20.06
CA ASP A 11 -11.26 -26.65 19.13
C ASP A 11 -12.73 -26.88 19.52
N ARG A 12 -13.34 -25.88 20.16
CA ARG A 12 -14.80 -25.78 20.27
C ARG A 12 -15.22 -24.47 19.62
N MET A 13 -16.06 -24.56 18.58
CA MET A 13 -16.79 -23.42 18.02
C MET A 13 -17.53 -22.68 19.15
N GLY A 14 -17.31 -21.36 19.25
CA GLY A 14 -18.08 -20.48 20.13
C GLY A 14 -17.32 -19.76 21.25
N ARG A 15 -16.00 -19.98 21.44
CA ARG A 15 -15.20 -19.09 22.31
C ARG A 15 -14.52 -18.00 21.49
N LEU A 16 -14.73 -16.74 21.89
CA LEU A 16 -13.96 -15.60 21.39
C LEU A 16 -12.47 -15.92 21.53
N LYS A 17 -11.71 -15.79 20.44
CA LYS A 17 -10.26 -15.96 20.48
C LYS A 17 -9.69 -14.88 21.41
N PRO A 18 -8.76 -15.21 22.32
CA PRO A 18 -8.14 -14.20 23.16
C PRO A 18 -7.33 -13.24 22.28
N VAL A 19 -7.59 -11.94 22.41
CA VAL A 19 -6.85 -10.88 21.71
C VAL A 19 -5.98 -10.14 22.71
N VAL A 20 -4.69 -10.01 22.39
CA VAL A 20 -3.73 -9.29 23.22
C VAL A 20 -3.47 -7.92 22.59
N ILE A 21 -3.82 -6.85 23.32
CA ILE A 21 -3.53 -5.48 22.91
C ILE A 21 -2.22 -5.04 23.58
N ILE A 22 -1.26 -4.59 22.78
CA ILE A 22 0.03 -4.07 23.23
C ILE A 22 0.08 -2.57 22.92
N ASN A 23 0.16 -1.75 23.96
CA ASN A 23 0.26 -0.28 23.84
C ASN A 23 1.57 0.29 24.44
N ASP A 24 2.45 -0.58 24.93
CA ASP A 24 3.76 -0.18 25.45
C ASP A 24 4.82 -0.32 24.34
N PRO A 25 5.55 0.75 23.97
CA PRO A 25 6.57 0.69 22.93
C PRO A 25 7.66 -0.35 23.20
N MET A 26 8.04 -0.57 24.46
CA MET A 26 9.06 -1.57 24.80
C MET A 26 8.54 -3.00 24.61
N ALA A 27 7.32 -3.29 25.05
CA ALA A 27 6.65 -4.56 24.81
C ALA A 27 6.40 -4.80 23.32
N LEU A 28 6.04 -3.74 22.57
CA LEU A 28 5.89 -3.82 21.12
C LEU A 28 7.21 -4.17 20.44
N ASN A 29 8.30 -3.47 20.77
CA ASN A 29 9.63 -3.76 20.24
C ASN A 29 10.09 -5.18 20.59
N ARG A 30 9.89 -5.64 21.83
CA ARG A 30 10.19 -7.03 22.21
C ARG A 30 9.38 -8.04 21.41
N HIS A 31 8.10 -7.77 21.16
CA HIS A 31 7.25 -8.66 20.39
C HIS A 31 7.64 -8.68 18.90
N PHE A 32 7.93 -7.53 18.29
CA PHE A 32 8.27 -7.42 16.87
C PHE A 32 9.71 -7.82 16.53
N LEU A 33 10.67 -7.54 17.42
CA LEU A 33 12.10 -7.78 17.19
C LEU A 33 12.61 -9.03 17.91
N GLY A 34 11.98 -9.45 19.01
CA GLY A 34 12.43 -10.55 19.86
C GLY A 34 11.72 -11.89 19.62
N GLN A 35 10.52 -11.90 19.04
CA GLN A 35 9.82 -13.12 18.67
C GLN A 35 9.72 -13.18 17.15
N ASN A 36 10.31 -14.20 16.52
CA ASN A 36 10.19 -14.48 15.08
C ASN A 36 8.75 -14.85 14.64
N SER A 37 7.71 -14.50 15.40
CA SER A 37 6.32 -14.67 15.02
C SER A 37 5.89 -13.54 14.08
N TRP A 38 6.19 -13.70 12.80
CA TRP A 38 5.73 -12.81 11.73
C TRP A 38 4.39 -13.24 11.13
N ASP A 39 3.79 -14.30 11.66
CA ASP A 39 2.50 -14.81 11.21
C ASP A 39 1.41 -13.78 11.47
N LYS A 40 0.56 -13.57 10.47
CA LYS A 40 -0.65 -12.75 10.58
C LYS A 40 -1.87 -13.65 10.79
N LEU A 41 -2.85 -13.14 11.51
CA LEU A 41 -4.20 -13.69 11.49
C LEU A 41 -4.78 -13.59 10.06
N THR A 42 -5.29 -14.71 9.55
CA THR A 42 -6.09 -14.73 8.33
C THR A 42 -7.49 -14.21 8.67
N PHE A 43 -7.79 -12.97 8.28
CA PHE A 43 -9.10 -12.35 8.53
C PHE A 43 -10.16 -12.86 7.56
N CYS A 44 -11.40 -12.97 8.03
CA CYS A 44 -12.53 -13.41 7.20
C CYS A 44 -12.77 -12.47 5.99
N CYS A 45 -12.67 -11.15 6.19
CA CYS A 45 -12.80 -10.14 5.13
C CYS A 45 -11.61 -10.17 4.15
N LEU A 46 -10.42 -10.49 4.66
CA LEU A 46 -9.21 -10.68 3.88
C LEU A 46 -9.04 -12.12 3.39
N THR A 47 -10.04 -13.01 3.54
CA THR A 47 -9.95 -14.38 2.96
C THR A 47 -9.88 -14.37 1.43
N SER A 48 -10.33 -13.27 0.82
CA SER A 48 -10.16 -13.00 -0.61
C SER A 48 -8.72 -12.57 -0.96
N ILE A 49 -7.92 -12.19 0.05
CA ILE A 49 -6.50 -11.79 0.00
C ILE A 49 -5.68 -12.87 0.73
N LYS A 50 -5.86 -14.13 0.34
CA LYS A 50 -4.97 -15.25 0.72
C LYS A 50 -3.67 -15.28 -0.11
N LEU A 51 -3.55 -14.36 -1.05
CA LEU A 51 -2.43 -14.16 -1.96
C LEU A 51 -1.82 -12.78 -1.67
N GLY A 52 -0.60 -12.53 -2.12
CA GLY A 52 0.04 -11.21 -1.98
C GLY A 52 0.87 -11.04 -0.70
N MET A 53 1.07 -9.79 -0.28
CA MET A 53 1.96 -9.43 0.85
C MET A 53 1.42 -9.84 2.22
N PHE A 54 0.13 -10.17 2.30
CA PHE A 54 -0.57 -10.59 3.50
C PHE A 54 -0.65 -12.12 3.66
N ALA A 55 -0.19 -12.89 2.67
CA ALA A 55 -0.12 -14.34 2.72
C ALA A 55 1.08 -14.86 3.57
N GLN A 56 0.98 -16.11 4.05
CA GLN A 56 2.11 -16.81 4.70
C GLN A 56 3.30 -16.93 3.70
N GLY A 57 4.52 -16.58 4.12
CA GLY A 57 5.72 -16.56 3.25
C GLY A 57 6.36 -15.19 2.97
N ARG A 58 5.95 -14.15 3.70
CA ARG A 58 6.30 -12.71 3.54
C ARG A 58 7.78 -12.35 3.37
N SER A 59 8.73 -13.14 3.88
CA SER A 59 10.16 -12.76 3.86
C SER A 59 10.66 -12.50 2.43
N GLN A 60 10.13 -13.25 1.46
CA GLN A 60 10.58 -13.20 0.07
C GLN A 60 10.02 -11.97 -0.66
N GLY A 61 8.70 -11.74 -0.57
CA GLY A 61 8.04 -10.61 -1.23
C GLY A 61 8.50 -9.24 -0.70
N GLY A 62 8.65 -9.10 0.62
CA GLY A 62 9.10 -7.84 1.24
C GLY A 62 10.56 -7.51 0.93
N GLN A 63 11.45 -8.51 0.91
CA GLN A 63 12.85 -8.32 0.50
C GLN A 63 12.96 -7.98 -0.99
N PHE A 64 12.10 -8.60 -1.80
CA PHE A 64 12.07 -8.38 -3.24
C PHE A 64 11.69 -6.95 -3.62
N ILE A 65 10.58 -6.44 -3.04
CA ILE A 65 10.12 -5.06 -3.26
C ILE A 65 11.21 -4.08 -2.85
N ASN A 66 11.76 -4.21 -1.64
CA ASN A 66 12.79 -3.30 -1.12
C ASN A 66 14.06 -3.22 -1.99
N LYS A 67 14.37 -4.27 -2.73
CA LYS A 67 15.50 -4.29 -3.67
C LYS A 67 15.22 -3.49 -4.95
N HIS A 68 13.97 -3.48 -5.41
CA HIS A 68 13.58 -2.89 -6.71
C HIS A 68 12.92 -1.50 -6.60
N THR A 69 12.48 -1.07 -5.41
CA THR A 69 11.99 0.30 -5.17
C THR A 69 13.11 1.37 -5.27
N LYS A 70 14.38 1.00 -5.17
CA LYS A 70 15.51 1.95 -5.00
C LYS A 70 16.10 2.51 -6.30
N THR A 71 15.53 2.17 -7.45
CA THR A 71 16.06 2.57 -8.76
C THR A 71 15.53 3.96 -9.16
N MET A 72 16.39 4.81 -9.75
CA MET A 72 16.20 6.27 -9.96
C MET A 72 14.97 6.70 -10.79
N THR A 73 14.15 5.76 -11.28
CA THR A 73 12.94 6.01 -12.08
C THR A 73 11.83 6.70 -11.28
N PHE A 74 11.72 6.43 -9.96
CA PHE A 74 10.59 6.91 -9.14
C PHE A 74 10.51 8.45 -9.06
N THR A 75 11.63 9.15 -8.79
CA THR A 75 11.63 10.62 -8.68
C THR A 75 11.20 11.31 -9.98
N ARG A 76 11.60 10.75 -11.12
CA ARG A 76 11.21 11.29 -12.44
C ARG A 76 9.70 11.15 -12.67
N ILE A 77 9.13 9.99 -12.34
CA ILE A 77 7.68 9.74 -12.43
C ILE A 77 6.93 10.71 -11.53
N VAL A 78 7.36 10.86 -10.28
CA VAL A 78 6.74 11.79 -9.31
C VAL A 78 6.73 13.21 -9.85
N ASN A 79 7.89 13.73 -10.28
CA ASN A 79 7.97 15.11 -10.77
C ASN A 79 7.10 15.36 -12.01
N ALA A 80 7.06 14.40 -12.94
CA ALA A 80 6.24 14.51 -14.14
C ALA A 80 4.74 14.56 -13.80
N ILE A 81 4.26 13.68 -12.92
CA ILE A 81 2.83 13.61 -12.56
C ILE A 81 2.40 14.77 -11.67
N VAL A 82 3.25 15.20 -10.73
CA VAL A 82 2.98 16.38 -9.91
C VAL A 82 2.83 17.61 -10.80
N SER A 83 3.70 17.79 -11.79
CA SER A 83 3.59 18.91 -12.73
C SER A 83 2.32 18.85 -13.57
N ASP A 84 2.00 17.68 -14.15
CA ASP A 84 0.80 17.45 -14.97
C ASP A 84 -0.48 17.78 -14.19
N ILE A 85 -0.64 17.21 -13.00
CA ILE A 85 -1.81 17.43 -12.15
C ILE A 85 -1.87 18.88 -11.65
N THR A 86 -0.74 19.50 -11.33
CA THR A 86 -0.70 20.91 -10.90
C THR A 86 -1.17 21.84 -12.03
N SER A 87 -0.74 21.60 -13.28
CA SER A 87 -1.23 22.34 -14.44
C SER A 87 -2.74 22.14 -14.65
N GLN A 88 -3.24 20.92 -14.49
CA GLN A 88 -4.69 20.64 -14.57
C GLN A 88 -5.48 21.35 -13.46
N MET A 89 -4.95 21.37 -12.22
CA MET A 89 -5.55 22.09 -11.09
C MET A 89 -5.65 23.59 -11.38
N VAL A 90 -4.56 24.21 -11.85
CA VAL A 90 -4.55 25.64 -12.21
C VAL A 90 -5.51 25.95 -13.34
N ALA A 91 -5.55 25.11 -14.38
CA ALA A 91 -6.42 25.31 -15.54
C ALA A 91 -7.92 25.20 -15.19
N LYS A 92 -8.29 24.31 -14.26
CA LYS A 92 -9.68 24.03 -13.93
C LYS A 92 -10.23 24.90 -12.80
N GLU A 93 -9.45 25.11 -11.74
CA GLU A 93 -9.91 25.83 -10.54
C GLU A 93 -9.55 27.33 -10.58
N GLY A 94 -8.53 27.71 -11.35
CA GLY A 94 -7.94 29.06 -11.33
C GLY A 94 -7.03 29.28 -10.13
N ILE A 95 -6.29 30.38 -10.13
CA ILE A 95 -5.25 30.66 -9.10
C ILE A 95 -5.86 31.28 -7.82
N ASP A 96 -6.95 32.05 -7.96
CA ASP A 96 -7.46 32.90 -6.87
C ASP A 96 -8.70 32.35 -6.15
N ARG A 97 -9.12 31.12 -6.47
CA ARG A 97 -10.34 30.52 -5.91
C ARG A 97 -10.02 29.44 -4.88
N PRO A 98 -10.67 29.45 -3.70
CA PRO A 98 -10.60 28.32 -2.79
C PRO A 98 -11.18 27.07 -3.47
N PHE A 99 -10.45 25.97 -3.42
CA PHE A 99 -10.91 24.67 -3.92
C PHE A 99 -10.44 23.53 -3.00
N ILE A 100 -11.00 22.35 -3.19
CA ILE A 100 -10.69 21.16 -2.38
C ILE A 100 -9.74 20.25 -3.18
N PRO A 101 -8.46 20.09 -2.79
CA PRO A 101 -7.48 19.35 -3.59
C PRO A 101 -7.59 17.82 -3.48
N LYS A 102 -8.53 17.29 -2.68
CA LYS A 102 -8.60 15.86 -2.33
C LYS A 102 -8.63 14.93 -3.54
N GLY A 103 -9.49 15.20 -4.52
CA GLY A 103 -9.59 14.39 -5.73
C GLY A 103 -8.28 14.40 -6.53
N TYR A 104 -7.70 15.58 -6.73
CA TYR A 104 -6.43 15.72 -7.45
C TYR A 104 -5.28 15.00 -6.75
N LEU A 105 -5.20 15.08 -5.41
CA LEU A 105 -4.18 14.36 -4.64
C LEU A 105 -4.31 12.85 -4.79
N PHE A 106 -5.55 12.34 -4.72
CA PHE A 106 -5.79 10.90 -4.88
C PHE A 106 -5.37 10.41 -6.26
N ASP A 107 -5.77 11.13 -7.31
CA ASP A 107 -5.49 10.80 -8.70
C ASP A 107 -3.99 10.85 -9.00
N MET A 108 -3.31 11.87 -8.46
CA MET A 108 -1.86 12.04 -8.57
C MET A 108 -1.13 10.82 -7.99
N ILE A 109 -1.47 10.43 -6.76
CA ILE A 109 -0.78 9.34 -6.05
C ILE A 109 -1.06 8.00 -6.73
N LEU A 110 -2.32 7.74 -7.09
CA LEU A 110 -2.71 6.51 -7.76
C LEU A 110 -2.01 6.36 -9.11
N ASN A 111 -1.90 7.45 -9.88
CA ASN A 111 -1.17 7.45 -11.14
C ASN A 111 0.35 7.27 -10.95
N ILE A 112 0.95 7.89 -9.93
CA ILE A 112 2.37 7.67 -9.61
C ILE A 112 2.64 6.20 -9.34
N ILE A 113 1.80 5.56 -8.52
CA ILE A 113 2.00 4.16 -8.15
C ILE A 113 1.70 3.26 -9.35
N SER A 114 0.64 3.53 -10.11
CA SER A 114 0.30 2.77 -11.32
C SER A 114 1.42 2.82 -12.38
N LEU A 115 2.02 3.99 -12.62
CA LEU A 115 3.19 4.12 -13.50
C LEU A 115 4.42 3.40 -12.94
N THR A 116 4.55 3.36 -11.62
CA THR A 116 5.65 2.62 -10.99
C THR A 116 5.42 1.10 -11.10
N THR A 117 4.17 0.63 -11.06
CA THR A 117 3.84 -0.81 -11.08
C THR A 117 3.66 -1.41 -12.46
N PHE A 118 3.01 -0.69 -13.38
CA PHE A 118 2.60 -1.14 -14.71
C PHE A 118 3.22 -0.34 -15.85
N ASN A 119 3.94 0.74 -15.53
CA ASN A 119 4.41 1.73 -16.52
C ASN A 119 3.31 2.24 -17.46
N GLN A 120 2.07 2.31 -16.95
CA GLN A 120 0.88 2.74 -17.68
C GLN A 120 0.06 3.70 -16.80
N LYS A 121 -0.56 4.72 -17.41
CA LYS A 121 -1.59 5.52 -16.74
C LYS A 121 -2.90 4.73 -16.76
N LEU A 122 -3.69 4.80 -15.70
CA LEU A 122 -5.00 4.18 -15.67
C LEU A 122 -5.99 5.00 -16.48
N GLU A 123 -6.76 4.34 -17.33
CA GLU A 123 -7.92 4.94 -17.99
C GLU A 123 -8.97 5.34 -16.94
N PRO A 124 -9.84 6.34 -17.21
CA PRO A 124 -10.78 6.86 -16.23
C PRO A 124 -11.64 5.80 -15.53
N ASP A 125 -12.10 4.79 -16.29
CA ASP A 125 -12.94 3.72 -15.75
C ASP A 125 -12.17 2.80 -14.79
N ASP A 126 -10.94 2.43 -15.16
CA ASP A 126 -10.08 1.59 -14.30
C ASP A 126 -9.60 2.38 -13.08
N LEU A 127 -9.26 3.66 -13.27
CA LEU A 127 -8.94 4.58 -12.19
C LEU A 127 -10.06 4.61 -11.14
N ASN A 128 -11.33 4.67 -11.57
CA ASN A 128 -12.48 4.66 -10.67
C ASN A 128 -12.66 3.33 -9.92
N LYS A 129 -12.36 2.18 -10.55
CA LYS A 129 -12.38 0.87 -9.88
C LYS A 129 -11.30 0.79 -8.80
N PHE A 130 -10.08 1.20 -9.13
CA PHE A 130 -8.96 1.23 -8.17
C PHE A 130 -9.22 2.22 -7.03
N LYS A 131 -9.80 3.39 -7.30
CA LYS A 131 -10.27 4.35 -6.28
C LYS A 131 -11.26 3.73 -5.30
N TYR A 132 -12.28 3.05 -5.82
CA TYR A 132 -13.29 2.40 -5.00
C TYR A 132 -12.66 1.38 -4.05
N LEU A 133 -11.77 0.54 -4.56
CA LEU A 133 -11.11 -0.49 -3.76
C LEU A 133 -10.14 0.09 -2.73
N ALA A 134 -9.39 1.11 -3.10
CA ALA A 134 -8.50 1.80 -2.18
C ALA A 134 -9.31 2.42 -1.00
N THR A 135 -10.44 3.08 -1.29
CA THR A 135 -11.31 3.63 -0.24
C THR A 135 -11.90 2.53 0.65
N ALA A 136 -12.37 1.43 0.04
CA ALA A 136 -12.90 0.28 0.77
C ALA A 136 -11.82 -0.41 1.63
N TYR A 137 -10.59 -0.49 1.13
CA TYR A 137 -9.44 -1.01 1.87
C TYR A 137 -9.13 -0.14 3.10
N SER A 138 -9.21 1.19 2.99
CA SER A 138 -9.06 2.10 4.12
C SER A 138 -10.14 1.91 5.19
N HIS A 139 -11.39 1.65 4.80
CA HIS A 139 -12.45 1.31 5.76
C HIS A 139 -12.16 -0.02 6.48
N GLU A 140 -11.73 -1.04 5.73
CA GLU A 140 -11.34 -2.31 6.31
C GLU A 140 -10.18 -2.10 7.30
N MET A 141 -9.07 -1.50 6.88
CA MET A 141 -7.88 -1.26 7.71
C MET A 141 -8.11 -0.29 8.88
N GLY A 142 -9.10 0.60 8.78
CA GLY A 142 -9.50 1.54 9.83
C GLY A 142 -10.18 0.89 11.04
N GLY A 143 -10.40 -0.43 11.01
CA GLY A 143 -10.92 -1.21 12.13
C GLY A 143 -12.29 -1.81 11.90
N THR A 144 -12.92 -1.61 10.74
CA THR A 144 -14.17 -2.30 10.41
C THR A 144 -13.95 -3.82 10.37
N HIS A 145 -12.79 -4.29 9.91
CA HIS A 145 -12.40 -5.70 9.98
C HIS A 145 -12.44 -6.28 11.41
N ILE A 146 -12.08 -5.46 12.39
CA ILE A 146 -12.04 -5.84 13.81
C ILE A 146 -13.45 -6.16 14.31
N VAL A 147 -14.45 -5.39 13.87
CA VAL A 147 -15.86 -5.60 14.24
C VAL A 147 -16.37 -6.96 13.78
N TYR A 148 -16.04 -7.38 12.55
CA TYR A 148 -16.47 -8.69 12.02
C TYR A 148 -15.80 -9.87 12.75
N GLU A 149 -14.57 -9.72 13.22
CA GLU A 149 -13.85 -10.76 13.96
C GLU A 149 -14.40 -10.93 15.38
N PHE A 150 -14.74 -9.83 16.06
CA PHE A 150 -15.29 -9.89 17.42
C PHE A 150 -16.78 -10.23 17.45
N ILE A 151 -17.52 -9.93 16.39
CA ILE A 151 -18.96 -10.22 16.28
C ILE A 151 -19.25 -10.93 14.95
N PRO A 152 -18.99 -12.26 14.87
CA PRO A 152 -19.12 -13.02 13.63
C PRO A 152 -20.51 -12.97 13.00
N TYR A 153 -21.54 -12.69 13.79
CA TYR A 153 -22.94 -12.61 13.34
C TYR A 153 -23.22 -11.38 12.47
N ILE A 154 -22.43 -10.30 12.58
CA ILE A 154 -22.59 -9.08 11.76
C ILE A 154 -22.37 -9.38 10.26
N ARG A 155 -21.61 -10.42 9.92
CA ARG A 155 -21.39 -10.84 8.53
C ARG A 155 -22.69 -11.14 7.76
N PHE A 156 -23.72 -11.61 8.47
CA PHE A 156 -25.01 -11.96 7.87
C PHE A 156 -25.88 -10.74 7.60
N LEU A 157 -25.61 -9.62 8.29
CA LEU A 157 -26.29 -8.35 8.10
C LEU A 157 -25.58 -7.47 7.05
N MET A 158 -24.31 -7.76 6.74
CA MET A 158 -23.44 -6.96 5.86
C MET A 158 -22.99 -7.72 4.61
N SER A 159 -23.84 -8.60 4.05
CA SER A 159 -23.53 -9.37 2.83
C SER A 159 -23.25 -8.48 1.62
N ASP A 160 -24.02 -7.40 1.44
CA ASP A 160 -24.02 -6.64 0.20
C ASP A 160 -22.74 -5.81 0.00
N PRO A 161 -22.22 -5.08 1.01
CA PRO A 161 -20.92 -4.41 0.91
C PRO A 161 -19.76 -5.37 0.63
N LEU A 162 -19.76 -6.56 1.26
CA LEU A 162 -18.72 -7.57 1.06
C LEU A 162 -18.77 -8.15 -0.36
N MET A 163 -19.97 -8.42 -0.89
CA MET A 163 -20.15 -8.87 -2.27
C MET A 163 -19.67 -7.80 -3.26
N LYS A 164 -20.01 -6.53 -3.02
CA LYS A 164 -19.56 -5.41 -3.86
C LYS A 164 -18.03 -5.26 -3.83
N TYR A 165 -17.41 -5.36 -2.65
CA TYR A 165 -15.95 -5.35 -2.51
C TYR A 165 -15.31 -6.47 -3.32
N ARG A 166 -15.77 -7.71 -3.14
CA ARG A 166 -15.25 -8.88 -3.85
C ARG A 166 -15.39 -8.75 -5.36
N HIS A 167 -16.53 -8.25 -5.84
CA HIS A 167 -16.77 -8.01 -7.27
C HIS A 167 -15.75 -7.03 -7.86
N ASN A 168 -15.56 -5.87 -7.22
CA ASN A 168 -14.60 -4.87 -7.69
C ASN A 168 -13.15 -5.39 -7.60
N TYR A 169 -12.83 -6.14 -6.54
CA TYR A 169 -11.51 -6.73 -6.36
C TYR A 169 -11.19 -7.70 -7.50
N ASN A 170 -12.13 -8.58 -7.85
CA ASN A 170 -11.96 -9.49 -8.98
C ASN A 170 -11.75 -8.73 -10.31
N GLN A 171 -12.48 -7.64 -10.55
CA GLN A 171 -12.25 -6.83 -11.75
C GLN A 171 -10.85 -6.22 -11.81
N CYS A 172 -10.35 -5.68 -10.69
CA CYS A 172 -8.98 -5.15 -10.63
C CYS A 172 -7.93 -6.27 -10.73
N PHE A 173 -8.24 -7.46 -10.19
CA PHE A 173 -7.42 -8.65 -10.32
C PHE A 173 -7.29 -9.09 -11.78
N ASP A 174 -8.41 -9.22 -12.50
CA ASP A 174 -8.44 -9.61 -13.90
C ASP A 174 -7.69 -8.60 -14.78
N TYR A 175 -7.94 -7.30 -14.57
CA TYR A 175 -7.19 -6.23 -15.24
C TYR A 175 -5.68 -6.35 -15.01
N THR A 176 -5.27 -6.48 -13.75
CA THR A 176 -3.85 -6.56 -13.38
C THR A 176 -3.20 -7.84 -13.92
N LEU A 177 -3.94 -8.94 -13.97
CA LEU A 177 -3.48 -10.19 -14.56
C LEU A 177 -3.24 -10.05 -16.07
N ASP A 178 -4.11 -9.35 -16.79
CA ASP A 178 -3.91 -9.09 -18.21
C ASP A 178 -2.72 -8.16 -18.47
N VAL A 179 -2.54 -7.15 -17.62
CA VAL A 179 -1.32 -6.31 -17.64
C VAL A 179 -0.07 -7.17 -17.41
N LEU A 180 -0.07 -8.08 -16.43
CA LEU A 180 1.07 -8.96 -16.17
C LEU A 180 1.37 -9.88 -17.37
N LYS A 181 0.35 -10.46 -18.01
CA LYS A 181 0.52 -11.27 -19.23
C LYS A 181 1.15 -10.45 -20.36
N ALA A 182 0.69 -9.21 -20.57
CA ALA A 182 1.26 -8.31 -21.57
C ALA A 182 2.74 -7.97 -21.28
N HIS A 183 3.09 -7.77 -20.00
CA HIS A 183 4.48 -7.59 -19.58
C HIS A 183 5.33 -8.82 -19.89
N LYS A 184 4.83 -10.03 -19.62
CA LYS A 184 5.53 -11.29 -19.94
C LYS A 184 5.84 -11.44 -21.43
N ASN A 185 4.92 -11.03 -22.31
CA ASN A 185 5.10 -11.10 -23.76
C ASN A 185 6.20 -10.17 -24.28
N THR A 186 6.41 -9.04 -23.60
CA THR A 186 7.36 -7.99 -23.99
C THR A 186 8.59 -7.93 -23.07
N TYR A 187 8.75 -8.93 -22.21
CA TYR A 187 9.77 -8.93 -21.18
C TYR A 187 11.17 -9.09 -21.76
N ASP A 188 12.05 -8.15 -21.41
CA ASP A 188 13.47 -8.17 -21.72
C ASP A 188 14.28 -8.26 -20.43
N GLY A 189 15.11 -9.29 -20.28
CA GLY A 189 15.94 -9.49 -19.09
C GLY A 189 17.03 -8.42 -18.90
N SER A 190 17.30 -7.60 -19.91
CA SER A 190 18.30 -6.52 -19.85
C SER A 190 17.75 -5.21 -19.29
N VAL A 191 16.44 -4.99 -19.33
CA VAL A 191 15.78 -3.74 -18.92
C VAL A 191 14.59 -4.03 -18.01
N CYS A 192 14.58 -3.46 -16.81
CA CYS A 192 13.44 -3.52 -15.89
C CYS A 192 12.61 -2.22 -16.03
N ARG A 193 11.43 -2.30 -16.65
CA ARG A 193 10.56 -1.12 -16.87
C ARG A 193 9.85 -0.68 -15.59
N ASP A 194 9.39 -1.65 -14.79
CA ASP A 194 8.51 -1.45 -13.63
C ASP A 194 8.58 -2.64 -12.65
N PHE A 195 7.69 -2.64 -11.65
CA PHE A 195 7.59 -3.76 -10.70
C PHE A 195 7.13 -5.06 -11.33
N CYS A 196 6.26 -5.05 -12.36
CA CYS A 196 5.83 -6.27 -13.04
C CYS A 196 7.04 -6.96 -13.70
N ASP A 197 7.88 -6.22 -14.42
CA ASP A 197 9.12 -6.75 -14.98
C ASP A 197 10.07 -7.28 -13.90
N ALA A 198 10.18 -6.59 -12.78
CA ALA A 198 10.97 -7.05 -11.65
C ALA A 198 10.48 -8.44 -11.19
N PHE A 199 9.17 -8.60 -10.94
CA PHE A 199 8.61 -9.89 -10.52
C PHE A 199 8.79 -10.99 -11.56
N ILE A 200 8.66 -10.68 -12.86
CA ILE A 200 8.91 -11.64 -13.95
C ILE A 200 10.38 -12.09 -13.94
N GLY A 201 11.33 -11.15 -13.78
CA GLY A 201 12.75 -11.48 -13.67
C GLY A 201 13.07 -12.33 -12.43
N ALA A 202 12.40 -12.05 -11.31
CA ALA A 202 12.51 -12.85 -10.10
C ALA A 202 12.00 -14.28 -10.28
N GLN A 203 10.86 -14.42 -10.95
CA GLN A 203 10.23 -15.71 -11.26
C GLN A 203 11.18 -16.56 -12.12
N ARG A 204 11.66 -16.00 -13.25
CA ARG A 204 12.60 -16.69 -14.15
C ARG A 204 13.92 -17.04 -13.46
N LYS A 205 14.44 -16.16 -12.60
CA LYS A 205 15.66 -16.42 -11.84
C LYS A 205 15.47 -17.56 -10.83
N ALA A 206 14.36 -17.57 -10.10
CA ALA A 206 14.05 -18.61 -9.13
C ALA A 206 13.89 -20.00 -9.79
N GLU A 207 13.31 -20.03 -10.99
CA GLU A 207 13.21 -21.23 -11.82
C GLU A 207 14.60 -21.72 -12.26
N ALA A 208 15.44 -20.83 -12.79
CA ALA A 208 16.80 -21.16 -13.22
C ALA A 208 17.71 -21.63 -12.07
N GLU A 209 17.53 -21.07 -10.87
CA GLU A 209 18.27 -21.46 -9.67
C GLU A 209 17.66 -22.67 -8.93
N CYS A 210 16.62 -23.31 -9.50
CA CYS A 210 15.90 -24.45 -8.91
C CYS A 210 15.52 -24.22 -7.44
N ARG A 211 14.93 -23.07 -7.12
CA ARG A 211 14.49 -22.71 -5.77
C ARG A 211 12.98 -22.95 -5.59
N PRO A 212 12.53 -24.21 -5.37
CA PRO A 212 11.12 -24.58 -5.45
C PRO A 212 10.21 -23.79 -4.49
N GLY A 213 10.69 -23.48 -3.28
CA GLY A 213 9.92 -22.68 -2.32
C GLY A 213 9.69 -21.23 -2.75
N VAL A 214 10.56 -20.66 -3.60
CA VAL A 214 10.42 -19.31 -4.14
C VAL A 214 9.51 -19.32 -5.36
N VAL A 215 9.68 -20.31 -6.24
CA VAL A 215 8.84 -20.51 -7.43
C VAL A 215 7.39 -20.74 -7.03
N GLN A 216 7.14 -21.52 -5.98
CA GLN A 216 5.79 -21.76 -5.46
C GLN A 216 5.13 -20.50 -4.90
N TRP A 217 5.91 -19.51 -4.45
CA TRP A 217 5.38 -18.22 -4.01
C TRP A 217 5.20 -17.23 -5.18
N LEU A 218 6.11 -17.21 -6.15
CA LEU A 218 6.07 -16.34 -7.34
C LEU A 218 5.13 -16.87 -8.43
N THR A 219 3.91 -17.30 -8.06
CA THR A 219 2.87 -17.59 -9.05
C THR A 219 2.30 -16.28 -9.59
N ASP A 220 1.75 -16.31 -10.80
CA ASP A 220 1.15 -15.12 -11.43
C ASP A 220 0.04 -14.52 -10.56
N GLN A 221 -0.76 -15.38 -9.92
CA GLN A 221 -1.80 -14.96 -9.00
C GLN A 221 -1.23 -14.23 -7.76
N ASN A 222 -0.12 -14.71 -7.21
CA ASN A 222 0.55 -14.05 -6.09
C ASN A 222 1.23 -12.75 -6.50
N ILE A 223 1.82 -12.69 -7.70
CA ILE A 223 2.40 -11.47 -8.26
C ILE A 223 1.31 -10.42 -8.43
N VAL A 224 0.19 -10.77 -9.07
CA VAL A 224 -0.97 -9.88 -9.25
C VAL A 224 -1.48 -9.36 -7.91
N ALA A 225 -1.73 -10.26 -6.95
CA ALA A 225 -2.19 -9.86 -5.62
C ALA A 225 -1.17 -8.94 -4.91
N THR A 226 0.12 -9.22 -5.04
CA THR A 226 1.19 -8.38 -4.46
C THR A 226 1.23 -6.99 -5.08
N VAL A 227 1.03 -6.87 -6.39
CA VAL A 227 1.01 -5.58 -7.09
C VAL A 227 -0.23 -4.77 -6.68
N ILE A 228 -1.39 -5.42 -6.58
CA ILE A 228 -2.63 -4.80 -6.09
C ILE A 228 -2.46 -4.30 -4.65
N ASP A 229 -1.86 -5.11 -3.77
CA ASP A 229 -1.53 -4.71 -2.40
C ASP A 229 -0.63 -3.46 -2.39
N LEU A 230 0.38 -3.40 -3.27
CA LEU A 230 1.28 -2.26 -3.37
C LEU A 230 0.53 -0.99 -3.82
N ILE A 231 -0.39 -1.11 -4.77
CA ILE A 231 -1.23 0.01 -5.24
C ILE A 231 -2.10 0.54 -4.11
N PHE A 232 -2.85 -0.31 -3.41
CA PHE A 232 -3.75 0.14 -2.34
C PHE A 232 -3.00 0.67 -1.13
N ALA A 233 -1.99 -0.07 -0.65
CA ALA A 233 -1.22 0.33 0.52
C ALA A 233 -0.46 1.63 0.25
N GLY A 234 0.13 1.79 -0.94
CA GLY A 234 0.85 3.01 -1.30
C GLY A 234 -0.09 4.21 -1.49
N THR A 235 -1.24 4.00 -2.12
CA THR A 235 -2.16 5.10 -2.47
C THR A 235 -2.82 5.68 -1.24
N GLU A 236 -3.48 4.84 -0.45
CA GLU A 236 -4.27 5.29 0.70
C GLU A 236 -3.42 5.91 1.80
N THR A 237 -2.29 5.27 2.14
CA THR A 237 -1.43 5.78 3.22
C THR A 237 -0.80 7.11 2.87
N THR A 238 -0.36 7.27 1.62
CA THR A 238 0.22 8.54 1.14
C THR A 238 -0.86 9.60 1.02
N TYR A 239 -2.04 9.26 0.49
CA TYR A 239 -3.17 10.18 0.38
C TYR A 239 -3.61 10.69 1.75
N ALA A 240 -3.84 9.79 2.71
CA ALA A 240 -4.21 10.15 4.06
C ALA A 240 -3.15 11.05 4.71
N THR A 241 -1.86 10.71 4.54
CA THR A 241 -0.75 11.50 5.08
C THR A 241 -0.72 12.91 4.49
N LEU A 242 -0.83 13.05 3.17
CA LEU A 242 -0.86 14.36 2.49
C LEU A 242 -2.12 15.17 2.83
N GLN A 243 -3.26 14.52 3.06
CA GLN A 243 -4.49 15.20 3.47
C GLN A 243 -4.35 15.88 4.84
N TRP A 244 -3.51 15.34 5.73
CA TRP A 244 -3.21 15.94 7.05
C TRP A 244 -2.08 16.98 7.01
N MET A 245 -1.41 17.14 5.87
CA MET A 245 -0.37 18.15 5.73
C MET A 245 -1.01 19.51 5.47
N ASP A 246 -1.22 20.25 6.55
CA ASP A 246 -1.58 21.67 6.45
C ASP A 246 -0.39 22.49 5.94
N TRP A 247 -0.66 23.41 5.03
CA TRP A 247 0.34 24.33 4.50
C TRP A 247 0.76 25.34 5.57
N GLN A 248 1.86 25.04 6.28
CA GLN A 248 2.44 25.95 7.26
C GLN A 248 3.36 26.98 6.60
N ARG A 249 3.21 28.26 6.98
CA ARG A 249 4.06 29.37 6.50
C ARG A 249 5.56 29.08 6.64
N LYS A 250 5.95 28.44 7.74
CA LYS A 250 7.36 28.09 8.03
C LYS A 250 7.97 27.14 7.00
N MET A 251 7.20 26.16 6.50
CA MET A 251 7.68 25.25 5.46
C MET A 251 7.86 25.97 4.13
N ARG A 252 6.95 26.87 3.76
CA ARG A 252 7.08 27.64 2.51
C ARG A 252 8.35 28.48 2.52
N VAL A 253 8.64 29.18 3.62
CA VAL A 253 9.88 29.95 3.76
C VAL A 253 11.12 29.08 3.57
N GLU A 254 11.18 27.89 4.19
CA GLU A 254 12.31 26.97 3.99
C GLU A 254 12.39 26.44 2.55
N ILE A 255 11.24 26.11 1.95
CA ILE A 255 11.18 25.63 0.57
C ILE A 255 11.70 26.69 -0.40
N ASP A 256 11.23 27.94 -0.26
CA ASP A 256 11.62 29.06 -1.12
C ASP A 256 13.11 29.38 -0.97
N ASP A 257 13.65 29.33 0.26
CA ASP A 257 15.07 29.57 0.54
C ASP A 257 15.99 28.48 -0.08
N VAL A 258 15.59 27.21 0.02
CA VAL A 258 16.41 26.09 -0.46
C VAL A 258 16.28 25.86 -1.98
N LEU A 259 15.10 26.11 -2.55
CA LEU A 259 14.82 25.85 -3.97
C LEU A 259 14.99 27.08 -4.86
N ALA A 260 14.66 28.28 -4.38
CA ALA A 260 14.41 29.44 -5.26
C ALA A 260 13.48 29.02 -6.43
N ASP A 261 13.93 29.18 -7.67
CA ASP A 261 13.11 28.92 -8.88
C ASP A 261 13.25 27.50 -9.47
N ARG A 262 13.94 26.57 -8.79
CA ARG A 262 14.20 25.22 -9.33
C ARG A 262 13.23 24.16 -8.79
N VAL A 263 13.05 23.09 -9.55
CA VAL A 263 12.25 21.92 -9.13
C VAL A 263 12.96 21.14 -8.01
N VAL A 264 12.18 20.63 -7.06
CA VAL A 264 12.66 19.81 -5.94
C VAL A 264 13.28 18.49 -6.40
N THR A 265 14.35 18.08 -5.74
CA THR A 265 15.03 16.79 -5.93
C THR A 265 15.21 16.05 -4.61
N LEU A 266 15.45 14.74 -4.64
CA LEU A 266 15.71 13.97 -3.42
C LEU A 266 16.98 14.42 -2.67
N ALA A 267 17.95 15.03 -3.35
CA ALA A 267 19.14 15.56 -2.70
C ALA A 267 18.82 16.73 -1.74
N ASP A 268 17.75 17.46 -2.02
CA ASP A 268 17.30 18.60 -1.22
C ASP A 268 16.77 18.20 0.15
N ARG A 269 16.35 16.93 0.28
CA ARG A 269 15.85 16.39 1.55
C ARG A 269 16.77 16.72 2.71
N ARG A 270 18.10 16.65 2.54
CA ARG A 270 19.07 16.94 3.61
C ARG A 270 19.06 18.39 4.11
N ARG A 271 18.60 19.33 3.28
CA ARG A 271 18.53 20.77 3.58
C ARG A 271 17.16 21.22 4.06
N MET A 272 16.13 20.37 3.89
CA MET A 272 14.75 20.65 4.25
C MET A 272 14.44 20.11 5.65
N HIS A 273 14.94 20.77 6.70
CA HIS A 273 14.82 20.28 8.08
C HIS A 273 13.41 20.51 8.64
N CYS A 274 12.82 21.68 8.42
CA CYS A 274 11.47 22.01 8.85
C CYS A 274 10.43 21.12 8.16
N VAL A 275 10.54 20.92 6.85
CA VAL A 275 9.66 20.00 6.11
C VAL A 275 9.79 18.56 6.64
N GLN A 276 11.02 18.07 6.88
CA GLN A 276 11.20 16.72 7.42
C GLN A 276 10.62 16.57 8.83
N ALA A 277 10.82 17.55 9.70
CA ALA A 277 10.25 17.55 11.04
C ALA A 277 8.71 17.57 10.99
N PHE A 278 8.13 18.36 10.08
CA PHE A 278 6.69 18.40 9.88
C PHE A 278 6.13 17.05 9.42
N ILE A 279 6.73 16.43 8.39
CA ILE A 279 6.31 15.10 7.92
C ILE A 279 6.37 14.07 9.07
N ALA A 280 7.45 14.08 9.85
CA ALA A 280 7.61 13.17 10.99
C ALA A 280 6.54 13.40 12.06
N GLU A 281 6.22 14.66 12.38
CA GLU A 281 5.21 15.00 13.37
C GLU A 281 3.78 14.69 12.90
N THR A 282 3.47 14.93 11.61
CA THR A 282 2.20 14.52 11.01
C THR A 282 2.02 13.01 11.12
N LEU A 283 3.04 12.21 10.79
CA LEU A 283 2.99 10.76 10.92
C LEU A 283 2.87 10.27 12.37
N ARG A 284 3.48 11.00 13.33
CA ARG A 284 3.35 10.72 14.77
C ARG A 284 1.95 11.02 15.29
N TYR A 285 1.36 12.14 14.88
CA TYR A 285 0.06 12.62 15.38
C TYR A 285 -1.14 12.00 14.64
N ARG A 286 -0.98 11.72 13.34
CA ARG A 286 -1.98 11.13 12.43
C ARG A 286 -1.35 9.99 11.64
N THR A 287 -1.21 8.85 12.30
CA THR A 287 -0.79 7.62 11.62
C THR A 287 -1.91 7.06 10.76
N ALA A 288 -1.57 6.61 9.55
CA ALA A 288 -2.51 5.95 8.64
C ALA A 288 -2.98 4.57 9.16
N ALA A 289 -2.24 3.97 10.11
CA ALA A 289 -2.56 2.67 10.69
C ALA A 289 -2.47 2.71 12.22
N PRO A 290 -3.45 3.30 12.93
CA PRO A 290 -3.39 3.55 14.37
C PRO A 290 -3.32 2.29 15.23
N VAL A 291 -3.88 1.18 14.76
CA VAL A 291 -3.89 -0.13 15.44
C VAL A 291 -2.97 -1.16 14.78
N GLY A 292 -2.25 -0.75 13.73
CA GLY A 292 -1.48 -1.67 12.88
C GLY A 292 -2.35 -2.74 12.20
N SER A 293 -1.70 -3.74 11.61
CA SER A 293 -2.37 -4.95 11.11
C SER A 293 -2.29 -6.00 12.21
N PRO A 294 -3.41 -6.64 12.62
CA PRO A 294 -3.36 -7.56 13.74
C PRO A 294 -2.60 -8.85 13.39
N ARG A 295 -2.08 -9.50 14.44
CA ARG A 295 -1.18 -10.66 14.37
C ARG A 295 -1.75 -11.84 15.14
#